data_AF-A0ABD1FJZ6-F1
#
_entry.id   AF-A0ABD1FJZ6-F1
#
_cell.length_a   1.000
_cell.length_b   1.000
_cell.length_c   1.000
_cell.angle_alpha   90.00
_cell.angle_beta   90.00
_cell.angle_gamma   90.00
#
_symmetry.space_group_name_H-M   'P 1'
#
loop_
_entity.id
_entity.type
_entity.pdbx_description
1 polymer ?
#
loop_
_entity_poly.entity_id
_entity_poly.type
_entity_poly.pdbx_seq_one_letter_code
_entity_poly.pdbx_strand_id
1 'polypeptide(L)'
;MKDVLPSLDWRDHNVVTAIKTQCCWAFSSVAAIEGIVAIRSGKLTQLSEQHILDCNYEHKSCNGGTMDRAFEFVRKNGGLASAIDYPYTGIQGECSNNKPSSLSLNIIGFSVVPPNNEAALLAAVANQPISVYIDANNSQFYKSGVLTGSCGTNLNHGITIVGYGEEDGVEFWLLKNSWGLEWGENGYIKLQRNVNAKEGICGIAMIPVYPNV
;
A
#
# COMPACT_ATOMS: atom_id res chain seq x y z
N MET A 1 8.18 16.01 -17.21
CA MET A 1 7.23 15.79 -16.11
C MET A 1 5.96 15.29 -16.74
N LYS A 2 5.40 14.15 -16.29
CA LYS A 2 4.01 13.82 -16.64
C LYS A 2 3.14 14.89 -15.99
N ASP A 3 2.21 15.47 -16.73
CA ASP A 3 1.20 16.35 -16.15
C ASP A 3 0.43 15.54 -15.09
N VAL A 4 0.35 16.08 -13.87
CA VAL A 4 -0.45 15.48 -12.80
C VAL A 4 -1.90 15.76 -13.15
N LEU A 5 -2.63 14.73 -13.56
CA LEU A 5 -4.05 14.80 -13.87
C LEU A 5 -4.85 15.22 -12.62
N PRO A 6 -6.07 15.77 -12.76
CA PRO A 6 -6.91 16.12 -11.61
C PRO A 6 -7.37 14.89 -10.81
N SER A 7 -7.42 13.73 -11.45
CA SER A 7 -7.72 12.45 -10.82
C SER A 7 -6.89 11.33 -11.44
N LEU A 8 -6.67 10.28 -10.65
CA LEU A 8 -6.02 9.05 -11.04
C LEU A 8 -6.56 7.91 -10.21
N ASP A 9 -6.90 6.80 -10.86
CA ASP A 9 -7.25 5.56 -10.20
C ASP A 9 -6.46 4.39 -10.81
N TRP A 10 -5.47 3.88 -10.08
CA TRP A 10 -4.65 2.77 -10.54
C TRP A 10 -5.43 1.46 -10.76
N ARG A 11 -6.65 1.35 -10.21
CA ARG A 11 -7.54 0.20 -10.48
C ARG A 11 -7.93 0.13 -11.96
N ASP A 12 -8.16 1.28 -12.59
CA ASP A 12 -8.55 1.38 -14.00
C ASP A 12 -7.39 1.06 -14.97
N HIS A 13 -6.16 0.99 -14.45
CA HIS A 13 -4.96 0.65 -15.21
C HIS A 13 -4.52 -0.81 -15.05
N ASN A 14 -5.33 -1.65 -14.38
CA ASN A 14 -5.01 -3.04 -14.11
C ASN A 14 -3.67 -3.20 -13.36
N VAL A 15 -3.42 -2.35 -12.35
CA VAL A 15 -2.21 -2.43 -11.50
C VAL A 15 -2.52 -2.59 -10.01
N VAL A 16 -3.78 -2.87 -9.67
CA VAL A 16 -4.25 -3.07 -8.29
C VAL A 16 -4.94 -4.42 -8.18
N THR A 17 -4.44 -5.29 -7.32
CA THR A 17 -5.03 -6.62 -7.08
C THR A 17 -6.26 -6.54 -6.18
N ALA A 18 -6.98 -7.66 -5.99
CA ALA A 18 -8.13 -7.75 -5.08
C ALA A 18 -7.78 -7.36 -3.62
N ILE A 19 -8.80 -6.96 -2.86
CA ILE A 19 -8.69 -6.70 -1.42
C ILE A 19 -8.46 -8.01 -0.67
N LYS A 20 -7.61 -7.95 0.35
CA LYS A 20 -7.25 -9.08 1.20
C LYS A 20 -7.41 -8.69 2.69
N THR A 21 -7.06 -9.56 3.64
CA THR A 21 -7.35 -9.36 5.08
C THR A 21 -6.16 -9.63 6.01
N GLN A 22 -6.04 -8.80 7.07
CA GLN A 22 -5.06 -8.85 8.18
C GLN A 22 -3.64 -8.34 7.83
N CYS A 23 -2.72 -8.24 8.80
CA CYS A 23 -1.27 -7.93 8.63
C CYS A 23 -0.91 -6.71 7.77
N CYS A 24 -1.50 -5.55 8.10
CA CYS A 24 -1.55 -4.32 7.28
C CYS A 24 -0.23 -3.88 6.62
N TRP A 25 0.90 -3.95 7.32
CA TRP A 25 2.21 -3.58 6.76
C TRP A 25 2.62 -4.48 5.58
N ALA A 26 2.38 -5.79 5.67
CA ALA A 26 2.73 -6.76 4.64
C ALA A 26 1.87 -6.54 3.39
N PHE A 27 0.56 -6.38 3.57
CA PHE A 27 -0.36 -6.09 2.48
C PHE A 27 -0.10 -4.74 1.83
N SER A 28 0.19 -3.71 2.62
CA SER A 28 0.53 -2.40 2.07
C SER A 28 1.78 -2.48 1.20
N SER A 29 2.80 -3.22 1.64
CA SER A 29 4.04 -3.43 0.91
C SER A 29 3.81 -4.22 -0.39
N VAL A 30 3.10 -5.35 -0.30
CA VAL A 30 2.83 -6.20 -1.46
C VAL A 30 2.00 -5.45 -2.50
N ALA A 31 0.98 -4.69 -2.09
CA ALA A 31 0.17 -3.91 -3.03
C ALA A 31 1.01 -2.85 -3.78
N ALA A 32 1.96 -2.20 -3.12
CA ALA A 32 2.86 -1.25 -3.79
C ALA A 32 3.81 -1.96 -4.78
N ILE A 33 4.33 -3.14 -4.43
CA ILE A 33 5.19 -3.96 -5.31
C ILE A 33 4.40 -4.45 -6.53
N GLU A 34 3.23 -5.04 -6.31
CA GLU A 34 2.33 -5.49 -7.39
C GLU A 34 2.04 -4.35 -8.36
N GLY A 35 1.76 -3.15 -7.84
CA GLY A 35 1.55 -1.94 -8.62
C GLY A 35 2.72 -1.58 -9.53
N ILE A 36 3.91 -1.37 -8.97
CA ILE A 36 5.07 -0.98 -9.78
C ILE A 36 5.50 -2.07 -10.78
N VAL A 37 5.40 -3.35 -10.39
CA VAL A 37 5.70 -4.49 -11.25
C VAL A 37 4.72 -4.54 -12.43
N ALA A 38 3.43 -4.33 -12.18
CA ALA A 38 2.42 -4.28 -13.23
C ALA A 38 2.62 -3.07 -14.15
N ILE A 39 2.94 -1.89 -13.61
CA ILE A 39 3.27 -0.67 -14.39
C ILE A 39 4.47 -0.91 -15.32
N ARG A 40 5.50 -1.62 -14.85
CA ARG A 40 6.74 -1.85 -15.61
C ARG A 40 6.65 -3.00 -16.60
N SER A 41 5.98 -4.09 -16.24
CA SER A 41 5.86 -5.28 -17.10
C SER A 41 4.62 -5.28 -17.99
N GLY A 42 3.60 -4.48 -17.67
CA GLY A 42 2.27 -4.60 -18.26
C GLY A 42 1.46 -5.82 -17.78
N LYS A 43 1.97 -6.59 -16.80
CA LYS A 43 1.30 -7.79 -16.28
C LYS A 43 1.06 -7.69 -14.79
N LEU A 44 -0.22 -7.62 -14.40
CA LEU A 44 -0.61 -7.74 -13.00
C LEU A 44 -0.49 -9.19 -12.54
N THR A 45 0.31 -9.41 -11.49
CA THR A 45 0.39 -10.71 -10.81
C THR A 45 0.14 -10.52 -9.33
N GLN A 46 -0.68 -11.40 -8.76
CA GLN A 46 -0.87 -11.43 -7.32
C GLN A 46 0.33 -12.08 -6.64
N LEU A 47 0.97 -11.34 -5.74
CA LEU A 47 2.13 -11.80 -4.98
C LEU A 47 1.71 -12.23 -3.57
N SER A 48 2.56 -13.04 -2.95
CA SER A 48 2.28 -13.61 -1.63
C SER A 48 2.76 -12.71 -0.49
N GLU A 49 1.81 -12.22 0.31
CA GLU A 49 2.10 -11.62 1.61
C GLU A 49 2.63 -12.67 2.61
N GLN A 50 2.18 -13.92 2.51
CA GLN A 50 2.61 -14.99 3.40
C GLN A 50 4.11 -15.28 3.29
N HIS A 51 4.65 -15.19 2.08
CA HIS A 51 6.07 -15.35 1.86
C HIS A 51 6.88 -14.27 2.61
N ILE A 52 6.38 -13.03 2.71
CA ILE A 52 6.98 -12.01 3.58
C ILE A 52 6.86 -12.41 5.05
N LEU A 53 5.68 -12.84 5.51
CA LEU A 53 5.44 -13.20 6.91
C LEU A 53 6.33 -14.36 7.40
N ASP A 54 6.56 -15.36 6.54
CA ASP A 54 7.29 -16.56 6.91
C ASP A 54 8.81 -16.37 6.77
N CYS A 55 9.26 -15.65 5.73
CA CYS A 55 10.67 -15.57 5.36
C CYS A 55 11.36 -14.26 5.76
N ASN A 56 10.63 -13.21 6.13
CA ASN A 56 11.24 -11.99 6.65
C ASN A 56 11.62 -12.17 8.14
N TYR A 57 12.83 -12.64 8.40
CA TYR A 57 13.29 -12.91 9.77
C TYR A 57 13.43 -11.66 10.65
N GLU A 58 13.49 -10.45 10.07
CA GLU A 58 13.51 -9.18 10.81
C GLU A 58 12.12 -8.82 11.36
N HIS A 59 11.05 -9.28 10.70
CA HIS A 59 9.66 -9.01 11.08
C HIS A 59 8.83 -10.28 11.01
N LYS A 60 8.77 -10.93 12.16
CA LYS A 60 8.03 -12.17 12.37
C LYS A 60 6.65 -11.82 12.90
N SER A 61 5.60 -12.26 12.20
CA SER A 61 4.17 -12.10 12.54
C SER A 61 3.49 -10.82 12.06
N CYS A 62 2.17 -10.80 12.27
CA CYS A 62 1.27 -9.70 11.98
C CYS A 62 1.22 -8.63 13.08
N ASN A 63 1.98 -8.80 14.16
CA ASN A 63 2.02 -7.87 15.28
C ASN A 63 2.89 -6.63 15.04
N GLY A 64 3.47 -6.49 13.84
CA GLY A 64 4.25 -5.33 13.46
C GLY A 64 5.12 -5.61 12.24
N GLY A 65 5.77 -4.58 11.76
CA GLY A 65 6.63 -4.61 10.58
C GLY A 65 6.65 -3.25 9.91
N THR A 66 7.68 -3.00 9.11
CA THR A 66 7.80 -1.73 8.39
C THR A 66 7.87 -1.95 6.88
N MET A 67 7.14 -1.13 6.13
CA MET A 67 7.01 -1.31 4.68
C MET A 67 8.35 -1.16 3.94
N ASP A 68 9.23 -0.27 4.42
CA ASP A 68 10.60 -0.11 3.94
C ASP A 68 11.44 -1.39 4.09
N ARG A 69 11.38 -2.06 5.25
CA ARG A 69 12.07 -3.34 5.47
C ARG A 69 11.46 -4.49 4.67
N ALA A 70 10.16 -4.44 4.41
CA ALA A 70 9.51 -5.40 3.52
C ALA A 70 10.06 -5.28 2.09
N PHE A 71 10.22 -4.06 1.56
CA PHE A 71 10.83 -3.82 0.26
C PHE A 71 12.29 -4.30 0.21
N GLU A 72 13.06 -4.03 1.27
CA GLU A 72 14.45 -4.48 1.38
C GLU A 72 14.57 -6.01 1.46
N PHE A 73 13.66 -6.68 2.18
CA PHE A 73 13.56 -8.14 2.18
C PHE A 73 13.31 -8.65 0.76
N VAL A 74 12.33 -8.11 0.04
CA VAL A 74 11.98 -8.54 -1.32
C VAL A 74 13.17 -8.39 -2.27
N ARG A 75 13.90 -7.27 -2.16
CA ARG A 75 15.15 -7.05 -2.90
C ARG A 75 16.19 -8.14 -2.60
N LYS A 76 16.48 -8.42 -1.32
CA LYS A 76 17.47 -9.44 -0.91
C LYS A 76 17.04 -10.86 -1.29
N ASN A 77 15.74 -11.13 -1.25
CA ASN A 77 15.16 -12.43 -1.55
C ASN A 77 15.13 -12.75 -3.05
N GLY A 78 15.25 -11.72 -3.91
CA GLY A 78 15.13 -11.85 -5.36
C GLY A 78 13.67 -11.90 -5.84
N GLY A 79 12.77 -11.23 -5.11
CA GLY A 79 11.34 -11.17 -5.41
C GLY A 79 10.46 -11.95 -4.43
N LEU A 80 9.18 -12.05 -4.77
CA LEU A 80 8.17 -12.80 -4.04
C LEU A 80 7.60 -13.93 -4.89
N ALA A 81 7.12 -14.97 -4.20
CA ALA A 81 6.24 -15.98 -4.75
C ALA A 81 4.92 -15.36 -5.23
N SER A 82 4.25 -16.02 -6.18
CA SER A 82 2.87 -15.70 -6.47
C SER A 82 1.96 -16.10 -5.29
N ALA A 83 0.81 -15.45 -5.15
CA ALA A 83 -0.19 -15.83 -4.15
C ALA A 83 -0.77 -17.23 -4.36
N ILE A 84 -0.67 -17.77 -5.58
CA ILE A 84 -1.11 -19.13 -5.92
C ILE A 84 -0.10 -20.15 -5.37
N ASP A 85 1.18 -19.89 -5.57
CA ASP A 85 2.24 -20.81 -5.17
C ASP A 85 2.55 -20.77 -3.67
N TYR A 86 2.25 -19.63 -3.02
CA TYR A 86 2.42 -19.45 -1.59
C TYR A 86 1.17 -18.77 -0.99
N PRO A 87 0.09 -19.53 -0.76
CA PRO A 87 -1.19 -19.00 -0.28
C PRO A 87 -1.10 -18.37 1.11
N TYR A 88 -1.99 -17.42 1.37
CA TYR A 88 -2.09 -16.75 2.65
C TYR A 88 -2.79 -17.59 3.71
N THR A 89 -2.14 -17.77 4.86
CA THR A 89 -2.68 -18.49 6.03
C THR A 89 -2.95 -17.55 7.21
N GLY A 90 -2.40 -16.33 7.18
CA GLY A 90 -2.63 -15.30 8.20
C GLY A 90 -1.94 -15.55 9.54
N ILE A 91 -1.16 -16.63 9.63
CA ILE A 91 -0.31 -16.95 10.77
C ILE A 91 1.09 -17.21 10.25
N GLN A 92 2.10 -16.89 11.05
CA GLN A 92 3.48 -17.17 10.66
C GLN A 92 3.72 -18.69 10.65
N GLY A 93 4.18 -19.18 9.50
CA GLY A 93 4.64 -20.55 9.30
C GLY A 93 6.16 -20.62 9.16
N GLU A 94 6.64 -21.79 8.75
CA GLU A 94 8.04 -21.98 8.36
C GLU A 94 8.29 -21.38 6.98
N CYS A 95 9.43 -20.71 6.80
CA CYS A 95 9.84 -20.20 5.49
C CYS A 95 10.09 -21.37 4.53
N SER A 96 9.22 -21.50 3.52
CA SER A 96 9.45 -22.42 2.42
C SER A 96 10.51 -21.86 1.47
N ASN A 97 11.68 -22.52 1.41
CA ASN A 97 12.76 -22.17 0.49
C ASN A 97 12.51 -22.66 -0.94
N ASN A 98 11.41 -23.36 -1.20
CA ASN A 98 10.97 -23.59 -2.56
C ASN A 98 10.66 -22.21 -3.13
N LYS A 99 11.48 -21.73 -4.06
CA LYS A 99 11.28 -20.46 -4.76
C LYS A 99 10.33 -20.73 -5.93
N PRO A 100 8.99 -20.66 -5.77
CA PRO A 100 8.14 -20.68 -6.93
C PRO A 100 8.51 -19.50 -7.82
N SER A 101 8.31 -19.65 -9.12
CA SER A 101 8.67 -18.69 -10.17
C SER A 101 8.54 -17.25 -9.70
N SER A 102 9.65 -16.66 -9.23
CA SER A 102 9.64 -15.30 -8.72
C SER A 102 9.37 -14.40 -9.91
N LEU A 103 8.38 -13.50 -9.79
CA LEU A 103 8.29 -12.43 -10.76
C LEU A 103 9.54 -11.57 -10.61
N SER A 104 10.45 -11.81 -11.54
CA SER A 104 11.82 -11.31 -11.58
C SER A 104 11.87 -9.89 -12.13
N LEU A 105 10.99 -9.01 -11.67
CA LEU A 105 11.23 -7.58 -11.76
C LEU A 105 11.92 -7.17 -10.46
N ASN A 106 13.24 -7.02 -10.54
CA ASN A 106 14.11 -6.79 -9.39
C ASN A 106 13.70 -5.48 -8.71
N ILE A 107 13.03 -5.57 -7.57
CA ILE A 107 13.00 -4.44 -6.63
C ILE A 107 14.46 -4.13 -6.31
N ILE A 108 14.96 -2.94 -6.69
CA ILE A 108 16.35 -2.53 -6.49
C ILE A 108 16.54 -1.72 -5.20
N GLY A 109 15.45 -1.34 -4.54
CA GLY A 109 15.43 -0.60 -3.29
C GLY A 109 14.07 0.03 -3.04
N PHE A 110 14.05 1.07 -2.22
CA PHE A 110 12.86 1.87 -1.94
C PHE A 110 13.22 3.34 -1.84
N SER A 111 12.19 4.19 -1.92
CA SER A 111 12.31 5.63 -1.72
C SER A 111 11.28 6.10 -0.70
N VAL A 112 11.65 7.13 0.05
CA VAL A 112 10.79 7.81 1.02
C VAL A 112 10.37 9.13 0.40
N VAL A 113 9.07 9.40 0.35
CA VAL A 113 8.55 10.72 -0.05
C VAL A 113 8.92 11.72 1.05
N PRO A 114 9.32 12.97 0.72
CA PRO A 114 9.52 14.01 1.71
C PRO A 114 8.35 14.07 2.71
N PRO A 115 8.60 13.87 4.02
CA PRO A 115 7.55 13.86 5.03
C PRO A 115 6.75 15.16 5.06
N ASN A 116 5.47 15.05 5.40
CA ASN A 116 4.56 16.16 5.60
C ASN A 116 4.41 17.08 4.37
N ASN A 117 4.42 16.46 3.18
CA ASN A 117 4.36 17.14 1.90
C ASN A 117 3.40 16.42 0.94
N GLU A 118 2.11 16.78 1.01
CA GLU A 118 1.08 16.20 0.14
C GLU A 118 1.32 16.45 -1.36
N ALA A 119 2.00 17.54 -1.73
CA ALA A 119 2.36 17.79 -3.13
C ALA A 119 3.42 16.80 -3.65
N ALA A 120 4.45 16.52 -2.85
CA ALA A 120 5.43 15.49 -3.17
C ALA A 120 4.80 14.08 -3.17
N LEU A 121 3.87 13.83 -2.25
CA LEU A 121 3.10 12.59 -2.21
C LEU A 121 2.24 12.42 -3.46
N LEU A 122 1.55 13.48 -3.90
CA LEU A 122 0.72 13.48 -5.11
C LEU A 122 1.57 13.15 -6.34
N ALA A 123 2.75 13.78 -6.46
CA ALA A 123 3.69 13.50 -7.54
C ALA A 123 4.17 12.04 -7.53
N ALA A 124 4.39 11.44 -6.34
CA ALA A 124 4.76 10.03 -6.23
C ALA A 124 3.59 9.11 -6.64
N VAL A 125 2.38 9.36 -6.13
CA VAL A 125 1.17 8.59 -6.44
C VAL A 125 0.84 8.63 -7.94
N ALA A 126 1.11 9.77 -8.60
CA ALA A 126 0.94 9.91 -10.05
C ALA A 126 1.84 8.97 -10.88
N ASN A 127 2.87 8.36 -10.27
CA ASN A 127 3.80 7.46 -10.94
C ASN A 127 3.62 5.98 -10.56
N GLN A 128 3.12 5.68 -9.35
CA GLN A 128 2.84 4.32 -8.86
C GLN A 128 2.05 4.33 -7.54
N PRO A 129 1.46 3.21 -7.11
CA PRO A 129 0.90 3.08 -5.77
C PRO A 129 1.96 3.27 -4.66
N ILE A 130 1.56 3.92 -3.56
CA ILE A 130 2.46 4.30 -2.46
C ILE A 130 1.99 3.68 -1.15
N SER A 131 2.88 3.06 -0.39
CA SER A 131 2.60 2.58 0.95
C SER A 131 2.68 3.73 1.95
N VAL A 132 1.66 3.87 2.80
CA VAL A 132 1.59 4.90 3.84
C VAL A 132 1.10 4.30 5.14
N TYR A 133 1.34 5.01 6.24
CA TYR A 133 0.68 4.75 7.51
C TYR A 133 -0.39 5.79 7.78
N ILE A 134 -1.44 5.38 8.48
CA ILE A 134 -2.47 6.28 9.02
C ILE A 134 -2.76 5.94 10.48
N ASP A 135 -3.31 6.92 11.20
CA ASP A 135 -4.05 6.69 12.44
C ASP A 135 -5.46 6.20 12.08
N ALA A 136 -5.70 4.90 12.22
CA ALA A 136 -6.95 4.25 11.81
C ALA A 136 -8.01 4.20 12.92
N ASN A 137 -7.78 4.83 14.09
CA ASN A 137 -8.71 4.76 15.23
C ASN A 137 -10.11 5.31 14.87
N ASN A 138 -10.17 6.29 13.98
CA ASN A 138 -11.42 6.94 13.55
C ASN A 138 -12.02 6.32 12.28
N SER A 139 -11.33 5.39 11.59
CA SER A 139 -11.78 4.82 10.31
C SER A 139 -12.47 3.45 10.45
N GLN A 140 -12.46 2.83 11.63
CA GLN A 140 -13.04 1.49 11.83
C GLN A 140 -14.51 1.35 11.38
N PHE A 141 -15.31 2.42 11.54
CA PHE A 141 -16.73 2.44 11.17
C PHE A 141 -17.02 3.08 9.82
N TYR A 142 -15.99 3.41 9.04
CA TYR A 142 -16.16 4.00 7.71
C TYR A 142 -16.99 3.07 6.80
N LYS A 143 -17.89 3.68 6.01
CA LYS A 143 -18.78 2.99 5.07
C LYS A 143 -18.69 3.54 3.66
N SER A 144 -18.72 4.87 3.48
CA SER A 144 -18.69 5.49 2.16
C SER A 144 -18.38 6.98 2.23
N GLY A 145 -18.13 7.59 1.07
CA GLY A 145 -17.88 9.02 0.89
C GLY A 145 -16.46 9.44 1.24
N VAL A 146 -16.13 10.73 1.12
CA VAL A 146 -14.84 11.25 1.59
C VAL A 146 -14.84 11.39 3.10
N LEU A 147 -13.97 10.64 3.78
CA LEU A 147 -13.75 10.82 5.21
C LEU A 147 -13.00 12.14 5.44
N THR A 148 -13.74 13.13 5.94
CA THR A 148 -13.25 14.45 6.35
C THR A 148 -13.16 14.57 7.87
N GLY A 149 -12.48 15.61 8.36
CA GLY A 149 -12.46 15.95 9.79
C GLY A 149 -11.18 15.50 10.50
N SER A 150 -11.21 15.50 11.84
CA SER A 150 -10.00 15.25 12.64
C SER A 150 -9.76 13.76 12.88
N CYS A 151 -8.66 13.26 12.36
CA CYS A 151 -7.96 12.08 12.85
C CYS A 151 -6.80 12.50 13.76
N GLY A 152 -6.32 11.57 14.60
CA GLY A 152 -5.01 11.72 15.22
C GLY A 152 -3.88 11.48 14.23
N THR A 153 -2.64 11.56 14.71
CA THR A 153 -1.41 11.24 13.95
C THR A 153 -0.63 10.11 14.61
N ASN A 154 -1.27 9.31 15.46
CA ASN A 154 -0.68 8.14 16.10
C ASN A 154 -0.76 6.96 15.12
N LEU A 155 0.17 6.96 14.17
CA LEU A 155 0.26 5.99 13.08
C LEU A 155 0.24 4.55 13.62
N ASN A 156 -0.78 3.78 13.25
CA ASN A 156 -0.97 2.41 13.74
C ASN A 156 -1.39 1.41 12.65
N HIS A 157 -1.62 1.87 11.42
CA HIS A 157 -2.13 1.02 10.35
C HIS A 157 -1.46 1.32 9.01
N GLY A 158 -0.92 0.29 8.36
CA GLY A 158 -0.35 0.36 7.01
C GLY A 158 -1.43 0.22 5.95
N ILE A 159 -1.45 1.13 4.98
CA ILE A 159 -2.43 1.16 3.89
C ILE A 159 -1.73 1.59 2.58
N THR A 160 -2.37 1.41 1.42
CA THR A 160 -1.75 1.78 0.12
C THR A 160 -2.59 2.83 -0.58
N ILE A 161 -1.97 3.95 -0.96
CA ILE A 161 -2.57 4.92 -1.88
C ILE A 161 -2.55 4.33 -3.29
N VAL A 162 -3.73 4.19 -3.88
CA VAL A 162 -3.93 3.68 -5.25
C VAL A 162 -4.55 4.71 -6.17
N GLY A 163 -4.74 5.94 -5.69
CA GLY A 163 -5.27 7.01 -6.51
C GLY A 163 -5.58 8.27 -5.72
N TYR A 164 -6.15 9.24 -6.43
CA TYR A 164 -6.66 10.49 -5.88
C TYR A 164 -7.72 11.05 -6.83
N GLY A 165 -8.55 11.95 -6.31
CA GLY A 165 -9.57 12.61 -7.11
C GLY A 165 -10.29 13.69 -6.33
N GLU A 166 -11.49 14.01 -6.78
CA GLU A 166 -12.40 14.96 -6.15
C GLU A 166 -13.82 14.37 -6.17
N GLU A 167 -14.55 14.51 -5.07
CA GLU A 167 -15.96 14.14 -4.93
C GLU A 167 -16.69 15.29 -4.25
N ASP A 168 -17.74 15.82 -4.89
CA ASP A 168 -18.54 16.94 -4.37
C ASP A 168 -17.72 18.17 -3.90
N GLY A 169 -16.66 18.50 -4.64
CA GLY A 169 -15.76 19.62 -4.32
C GLY A 169 -14.74 19.32 -3.22
N VAL A 170 -14.64 18.06 -2.76
CA VAL A 170 -13.67 17.62 -1.76
C VAL A 170 -12.63 16.72 -2.43
N GLU A 171 -11.38 17.19 -2.48
CA GLU A 171 -10.25 16.40 -2.95
C GLU A 171 -9.96 15.24 -1.98
N PHE A 172 -9.61 14.06 -2.52
CA PHE A 172 -9.35 12.86 -1.73
C PHE A 172 -8.15 12.04 -2.23
N TRP A 173 -7.59 11.26 -1.31
CA TRP A 173 -6.76 10.09 -1.56
C TRP A 173 -7.63 8.84 -1.62
N LEU A 174 -7.45 8.00 -2.64
CA LEU A 174 -8.07 6.69 -2.74
C LEU A 174 -7.13 5.62 -2.18
N LEU A 175 -7.58 4.90 -1.17
CA LEU A 175 -6.74 3.99 -0.40
C LEU A 175 -7.29 2.57 -0.43
N LYS A 176 -6.41 1.62 -0.74
CA LYS A 176 -6.68 0.18 -0.67
C LYS A 176 -6.40 -0.32 0.74
N ASN A 177 -7.43 -0.79 1.44
CA ASN A 177 -7.29 -1.35 2.79
C ASN A 177 -7.11 -2.88 2.77
N SER A 178 -6.82 -3.46 3.94
CA SER A 178 -6.63 -4.89 4.18
C SER A 178 -7.59 -5.42 5.25
N TRP A 179 -8.85 -4.96 5.25
CA TRP A 179 -9.91 -5.36 6.18
C TRP A 179 -11.08 -6.10 5.49
N GLY A 180 -10.85 -6.61 4.28
CA GLY A 180 -11.88 -7.30 3.50
C GLY A 180 -12.83 -6.37 2.74
N LEU A 181 -13.68 -6.97 1.92
CA LEU A 181 -14.58 -6.26 0.99
C LEU A 181 -15.79 -5.62 1.69
N GLU A 182 -16.23 -6.17 2.83
CA GLU A 182 -17.39 -5.70 3.58
C GLU A 182 -17.14 -4.37 4.34
N TRP A 183 -15.89 -3.92 4.37
CA TRP A 183 -15.50 -2.68 5.01
C TRP A 183 -15.38 -1.54 4.00
N GLY A 184 -15.86 -0.35 4.37
CA GLY A 184 -15.79 0.83 3.51
C GLY A 184 -16.44 0.63 2.14
N GLU A 185 -15.85 1.23 1.11
CA GLU A 185 -16.32 1.14 -0.26
C GLU A 185 -15.66 -0.06 -0.96
N ASN A 186 -16.18 -1.27 -0.75
CA ASN A 186 -15.61 -2.51 -1.27
C ASN A 186 -14.13 -2.72 -0.86
N GLY A 187 -13.79 -2.42 0.40
CA GLY A 187 -12.43 -2.48 0.95
C GLY A 187 -11.57 -1.25 0.71
N TYR A 188 -12.13 -0.18 0.14
CA TYR A 188 -11.44 1.10 -0.07
C TYR A 188 -11.96 2.19 0.86
N ILE A 189 -11.14 3.22 1.05
CA ILE A 189 -11.52 4.46 1.74
C ILE A 189 -11.02 5.66 0.96
N LYS A 190 -11.83 6.71 0.93
CA LYS A 190 -11.44 8.04 0.48
C LYS A 190 -11.10 8.89 1.69
N LEU A 191 -9.86 9.37 1.77
CA LEU A 191 -9.42 10.30 2.83
C LEU A 191 -9.25 11.70 2.23
N GLN A 192 -9.72 12.73 2.92
CA GLN A 192 -9.56 14.12 2.45
C GLN A 192 -8.08 14.47 2.20
N ARG A 193 -7.80 15.07 1.05
CA ARG A 193 -6.48 15.57 0.65
C ARG A 193 -6.45 17.10 0.75
N ASN A 194 -5.25 17.67 0.79
CA ASN A 194 -5.02 19.12 0.80
C ASN A 194 -5.62 19.79 2.05
N VAL A 195 -5.43 19.15 3.20
CA VAL A 195 -5.84 19.72 4.49
C VAL A 195 -4.76 20.68 5.03
N ASN A 196 -5.14 21.56 5.96
CA ASN A 196 -4.19 22.51 6.55
C ASN A 196 -3.08 21.84 7.38
N ALA A 197 -3.33 20.64 7.92
CA ALA A 197 -2.35 19.88 8.67
C ALA A 197 -1.28 19.32 7.72
N LYS A 198 0.00 19.61 7.97
CA LYS A 198 1.09 19.22 7.08
C LYS A 198 1.28 17.71 7.02
N GLU A 199 0.93 17.03 8.10
CA GLU A 199 0.90 15.58 8.24
C GLU A 199 -0.15 14.92 7.32
N GLY A 200 -1.06 15.71 6.73
CA GLY A 200 -2.24 15.22 6.03
C GLY A 200 -3.27 14.65 7.02
N ILE A 201 -4.47 14.34 6.52
CA ILE A 201 -5.49 13.73 7.37
C ILE A 201 -5.00 12.36 7.86
N CYS A 202 -5.20 12.10 9.15
CA CYS A 202 -4.78 10.86 9.81
C CYS A 202 -3.27 10.57 9.75
N GLY A 203 -2.44 11.59 9.49
CA GLY A 203 -0.98 11.44 9.38
C GLY A 203 -0.49 10.81 8.08
N ILE A 204 -1.34 10.73 7.05
CA ILE A 204 -1.07 10.04 5.79
C ILE A 204 0.23 10.47 5.08
N ALA A 205 0.65 11.72 5.25
CA ALA A 205 1.85 12.28 4.62
C ALA A 205 3.12 12.16 5.47
N MET A 206 3.05 11.58 6.68
CA MET A 206 4.19 11.53 7.61
C MET A 206 5.28 10.54 7.19
N ILE A 207 4.91 9.34 6.72
CA ILE A 207 5.86 8.28 6.34
C ILE A 207 5.41 7.56 5.05
N PRO A 208 5.41 8.25 3.88
CA PRO A 208 5.10 7.59 2.62
C PRO A 208 6.35 6.95 2.01
N VAL A 209 6.24 5.69 1.63
CA VAL A 209 7.35 4.90 1.08
C VAL A 209 6.88 4.07 -0.13
N TYR A 210 7.78 3.85 -1.08
CA TYR A 210 7.48 3.05 -2.28
C TYR A 210 8.68 2.27 -2.79
N PRO A 211 8.47 1.09 -3.41
CA PRO A 211 9.55 0.30 -3.98
C PRO A 211 10.01 0.85 -5.34
N ASN A 212 11.29 0.66 -5.63
CA ASN A 212 11.92 0.99 -6.90
C ASN A 212 12.18 -0.29 -7.70
N VAL A 213 11.83 -0.29 -8.99
CA VAL A 213 12.10 -1.35 -9.97
C VAL A 213 12.94 -0.78 -11.10
#